data_AF-A0A814E1U0-F1
#
_entry.id   AF-A0A814E1U0-F1
#
_cell.length_a   1.000
_cell.length_b   1.000
_cell.length_c   1.000
_cell.angle_alpha   90.00
_cell.angle_beta   90.00
_cell.angle_gamma   90.00
#
_symmetry.space_group_name_H-M   'P 1'
#
loop_
_entity.id
_entity.type
_entity.pdbx_description
1 polymer ?
#
loop_
_entity_poly.entity_id
_entity_poly.type
_entity_poly.pdbx_seq_one_letter_code
_entity_poly.pdbx_strand_id
1 'polypeptide(L)'
;YLAEAIAECCKWGNNRQAFGENQAVAPLVKYLRSSDPNVHRATAKALHQLSKNPNNCVTMHDAGVVRILMDMVGSKDDVLQENAAICISYIRRLALANEKSRNG
;
A
#
# COMPACT_ATOMS: atom_id res chain seq x y z
N TYR A 1 2.93 15.32 -6.69
CA TYR A 1 2.22 15.18 -7.98
C TYR A 1 1.99 13.73 -8.40
N LEU A 2 3.00 12.91 -8.75
CA LEU A 2 2.76 11.55 -9.29
C LEU A 2 2.02 10.60 -8.31
N ALA A 3 2.55 10.40 -7.09
CA ALA A 3 1.94 9.47 -6.13
C ALA A 3 0.53 9.93 -5.67
N GLU A 4 0.31 11.24 -5.65
CA GLU A 4 -0.99 11.83 -5.32
C GLU A 4 -2.02 11.58 -6.43
N ALA A 5 -1.63 11.75 -7.69
CA ALA A 5 -2.46 11.37 -8.83
C ALA A 5 -2.81 9.88 -8.79
N ILE A 6 -1.84 9.00 -8.47
CA ILE A 6 -2.09 7.57 -8.32
C ILE A 6 -3.10 7.29 -7.20
N ALA A 7 -2.97 7.95 -6.05
CA ALA A 7 -3.89 7.80 -4.93
C ALA A 7 -5.32 8.21 -5.31
N GLU A 8 -5.49 9.32 -6.02
CA GLU A 8 -6.81 9.76 -6.49
C GLU A 8 -7.37 8.83 -7.57
N CYS A 9 -6.55 8.42 -8.55
CA CYS A 9 -6.97 7.51 -9.62
C CYS A 9 -7.39 6.13 -9.09
N CYS A 10 -6.73 5.60 -8.06
CA CYS A 10 -7.04 4.29 -7.50
C CYS A 10 -8.37 4.23 -6.72
N LYS A 11 -9.00 5.38 -6.43
CA LYS A 11 -10.37 5.44 -5.88
C LYS A 11 -11.42 5.00 -6.90
N TRP A 12 -11.12 5.05 -8.20
CA TRP A 12 -12.10 4.87 -9.28
C TRP A 12 -11.87 3.59 -10.08
N GLY A 13 -12.95 2.83 -10.31
CA GLY A 13 -12.99 1.69 -11.23
C GLY A 13 -11.92 0.63 -10.99
N ASN A 14 -11.41 0.06 -12.08
CA ASN A 14 -10.38 -0.98 -12.08
C ASN A 14 -8.95 -0.41 -12.08
N ASN A 15 -8.77 0.90 -11.86
CA ASN A 15 -7.45 1.54 -11.97
C ASN A 15 -6.42 0.92 -11.03
N ARG A 16 -6.83 0.56 -9.80
CA ARG A 16 -5.93 -0.11 -8.86
C ARG A 16 -5.44 -1.48 -9.36
N GLN A 17 -6.28 -2.19 -10.12
CA GLN A 17 -5.90 -3.45 -10.76
C GLN A 17 -4.93 -3.18 -11.92
N ALA A 18 -5.25 -2.21 -12.77
CA ALA A 18 -4.37 -1.81 -13.89
C ALA A 18 -2.98 -1.39 -13.40
N PHE A 19 -2.86 -0.63 -12.30
CA PHE A 19 -1.56 -0.30 -11.71
C PHE A 19 -0.77 -1.53 -11.23
N GLY A 20 -1.47 -2.54 -10.68
CA GLY A 20 -0.88 -3.83 -10.33
C GLY A 20 -0.35 -4.57 -11.55
N GLU A 21 -1.17 -4.71 -12.58
CA GLU A 21 -0.85 -5.39 -13.84
C GLU A 21 0.31 -4.72 -14.59
N ASN A 22 0.41 -3.39 -14.48
CA ASN A 22 1.51 -2.60 -15.04
C ASN A 22 2.74 -2.52 -14.10
N GLN A 23 2.84 -3.39 -13.10
CA GLN A 23 4.00 -3.52 -12.20
C GLN A 23 4.37 -2.24 -11.44
N ALA A 24 3.43 -1.33 -11.24
CA ALA A 24 3.68 -0.03 -10.60
C ALA A 24 3.82 -0.13 -9.06
N VAL A 25 3.32 -1.20 -8.46
CA VAL A 25 3.24 -1.36 -6.99
C VAL A 25 4.63 -1.46 -6.35
N ALA A 26 5.52 -2.32 -6.86
CA ALA A 26 6.84 -2.51 -6.25
C ALA A 26 7.74 -1.25 -6.32
N PRO A 27 7.78 -0.48 -7.43
CA PRO A 27 8.43 0.83 -7.46
C PRO A 27 7.85 1.81 -6.43
N LEU A 28 6.53 1.84 -6.23
CA LEU A 28 5.90 2.70 -5.23
C LEU A 28 6.35 2.36 -3.80
N VAL A 29 6.54 1.08 -3.48
CA VAL A 29 7.09 0.67 -2.17
C VAL A 29 8.48 1.28 -1.92
N LYS A 30 9.31 1.48 -2.96
CA LYS A 30 10.62 2.11 -2.80
C LYS A 30 10.52 3.60 -2.43
N TYR A 31 9.50 4.30 -2.92
CA TYR A 31 9.29 5.72 -2.61
C TYR A 31 8.85 5.99 -1.17
N LEU A 32 8.40 4.96 -0.43
CA LEU A 32 8.16 5.08 1.02
C LEU A 32 9.44 5.39 1.82
N ARG A 33 10.63 5.26 1.24
CA ARG A 33 11.90 5.63 1.86
C ARG A 33 12.35 7.06 1.53
N SER A 34 11.53 7.81 0.80
CA SER A 34 11.83 9.20 0.45
C SER A 34 11.95 10.06 1.71
N SER A 35 12.95 10.94 1.75
CA SER A 35 13.09 11.97 2.78
C SER A 35 12.19 13.17 2.54
N ASP A 36 11.59 13.31 1.36
CA ASP A 36 10.61 14.35 1.05
C ASP A 36 9.26 14.00 1.71
N PRO A 37 8.77 14.80 2.69
CA PRO A 37 7.54 14.52 3.41
C PRO A 37 6.29 14.45 2.51
N ASN A 38 6.24 15.25 1.44
CA ASN A 38 5.10 15.27 0.53
C ASN A 38 5.07 14.00 -0.31
N VAL A 39 6.24 13.57 -0.82
CA VAL A 39 6.37 12.29 -1.53
C VAL A 39 6.01 11.14 -0.60
N HIS A 40 6.56 11.13 0.61
CA HIS A 40 6.34 10.09 1.60
C HIS A 40 4.84 9.93 1.93
N ARG A 41 4.14 11.03 2.25
CA ARG A 41 2.68 11.04 2.49
C ARG A 41 1.88 10.58 1.29
N ALA A 42 2.19 11.10 0.10
CA ALA A 42 1.48 10.75 -1.11
C ALA A 42 1.66 9.27 -1.48
N THR A 43 2.86 8.72 -1.30
CA THR A 43 3.14 7.30 -1.51
C THR A 43 2.39 6.42 -0.52
N ALA A 44 2.34 6.78 0.77
CA ALA A 44 1.56 6.04 1.76
C ALA A 44 0.06 5.99 1.40
N LYS A 45 -0.51 7.14 0.99
CA LYS A 45 -1.90 7.20 0.49
C LYS A 45 -2.13 6.33 -0.73
N ALA A 46 -1.21 6.36 -1.71
CA ALA A 46 -1.31 5.57 -2.93
C ALA A 46 -1.30 4.06 -2.62
N LEU A 47 -0.37 3.61 -1.78
CA LEU A 47 -0.27 2.20 -1.39
C LEU A 47 -1.48 1.75 -0.59
N HIS A 48 -2.04 2.57 0.30
CA HIS A 48 -3.33 2.26 0.91
C HIS A 48 -4.44 2.05 -0.14
N GLN A 49 -4.61 2.93 -1.13
CA GLN A 49 -5.65 2.71 -2.14
C GLN A 49 -5.39 1.44 -2.97
N LEU A 50 -4.13 1.16 -3.30
CA LEU A 50 -3.72 -0.03 -4.03
C LEU A 50 -3.92 -1.32 -3.20
N SER A 51 -3.74 -1.28 -1.87
CA SER A 51 -3.85 -2.45 -0.98
C SER A 51 -5.27 -3.00 -0.90
N LYS A 52 -6.28 -2.23 -1.33
CA LYS A 52 -7.66 -2.71 -1.43
C LYS A 52 -7.84 -3.80 -2.51
N ASN A 53 -6.85 -4.00 -3.39
CA ASN A 53 -6.80 -5.12 -4.31
C ASN A 53 -5.90 -6.25 -3.74
N PRO A 54 -6.38 -7.50 -3.66
CA PRO A 54 -5.60 -8.63 -3.15
C PRO A 54 -4.25 -8.87 -3.85
N ASN A 55 -4.19 -8.82 -5.18
CA ASN A 55 -2.95 -9.07 -5.93
C ASN A 55 -1.89 -8.00 -5.65
N ASN A 56 -2.33 -6.76 -5.47
CA ASN A 56 -1.44 -5.68 -5.05
C ASN A 56 -0.91 -5.90 -3.63
N CYS A 57 -1.73 -6.39 -2.70
CA CYS A 57 -1.28 -6.75 -1.36
C CYS A 57 -0.18 -7.82 -1.38
N VAL A 58 -0.31 -8.85 -2.23
CA VAL A 58 0.75 -9.86 -2.43
C VAL A 58 2.03 -9.18 -2.91
N THR A 59 1.93 -8.38 -3.97
CA THR A 59 3.08 -7.66 -4.55
C THR A 59 3.77 -6.74 -3.53
N MET A 60 2.99 -6.04 -2.69
CA MET A 60 3.50 -5.20 -1.63
C MET A 60 4.22 -5.99 -0.54
N HIS A 61 3.63 -7.11 -0.11
CA HIS A 61 4.24 -8.01 0.86
C HIS A 61 5.59 -8.53 0.34
N ASP A 62 5.63 -8.99 -0.90
CA ASP A 62 6.85 -9.52 -1.53
C ASP A 62 7.91 -8.45 -1.75
N ALA A 63 7.49 -7.18 -1.95
CA ALA A 63 8.38 -6.03 -1.98
C ALA A 63 8.89 -5.59 -0.58
N GLY A 64 8.52 -6.30 0.49
CA GLY A 64 9.00 -6.04 1.85
C GLY A 64 8.37 -4.81 2.52
N VAL A 65 7.17 -4.39 2.09
CA VAL A 65 6.52 -3.16 2.58
C VAL A 65 6.24 -3.20 4.09
N VAL A 66 5.98 -4.38 4.66
CA VAL A 66 5.43 -4.54 6.02
C VAL A 66 6.32 -3.90 7.08
N ARG A 67 7.64 -4.10 7.00
CA ARG A 67 8.58 -3.50 7.96
C ARG A 67 8.55 -1.97 7.89
N ILE A 68 8.49 -1.42 6.68
CA ILE A 68 8.48 0.04 6.48
C ILE A 68 7.19 0.63 7.04
N LEU A 69 6.03 -0.01 6.80
CA LEU A 69 4.75 0.46 7.32
C LEU A 69 4.69 0.37 8.85
N MET A 70 5.31 -0.65 9.46
CA MET A 70 5.37 -0.77 10.93
C MET A 70 6.07 0.43 11.57
N ASP A 71 7.18 0.89 10.97
CA ASP A 71 7.88 2.09 11.45
C ASP A 71 6.99 3.34 11.32
N MET A 72 6.20 3.45 10.24
CA MET A 72 5.31 4.59 9.99
C MET A 72 4.10 4.65 10.93
N VAL A 73 3.63 3.52 11.45
CA VAL A 73 2.53 3.50 12.44
C VAL A 73 2.94 4.23 13.73
N GLY A 74 4.23 4.31 14.05
CA GLY A 74 4.76 5.10 15.15
C GLY A 74 4.99 6.59 14.84
N SER A 75 4.67 7.05 13.63
CA SER A 75 4.91 8.43 13.21
C SER A 75 4.01 9.43 13.95
N LYS A 76 4.52 10.65 14.15
CA LYS A 76 3.73 11.82 14.61
C LYS A 76 2.93 12.49 13.49
N ASP A 77 3.09 12.00 12.28
CA ASP A 77 2.35 12.45 11.11
C ASP A 77 1.10 11.59 10.96
N ASP A 78 -0.05 12.14 11.35
CA ASP A 78 -1.33 11.44 11.38
C ASP A 78 -1.67 10.80 10.02
N VAL A 79 -1.32 11.47 8.92
CA VAL A 79 -1.57 10.97 7.57
C VAL A 79 -0.73 9.72 7.30
N LEU A 80 0.56 9.73 7.65
CA LEU A 80 1.41 8.55 7.50
C LEU A 80 0.95 7.42 8.41
N GLN A 81 0.68 7.73 9.67
CA GLN A 81 0.25 6.75 10.67
C GLN A 81 -1.03 6.04 10.23
N GLU A 82 -2.07 6.79 9.85
CA GLU A 82 -3.36 6.23 9.44
C GLU A 82 -3.23 5.37 8.18
N ASN A 83 -2.59 5.90 7.12
CA ASN A 83 -2.45 5.17 5.86
C ASN A 83 -1.62 3.89 6.04
N ALA A 84 -0.58 3.92 6.88
CA ALA A 84 0.23 2.75 7.18
C ALA A 84 -0.58 1.67 7.94
N ALA A 85 -1.31 2.07 8.99
CA ALA A 85 -2.13 1.16 9.77
C ALA A 85 -3.20 0.48 8.91
N ILE A 86 -3.89 1.25 8.07
CA ILE A 86 -4.90 0.72 7.15
C ILE A 86 -4.26 -0.25 6.15
N CYS A 87 -3.13 0.12 5.53
CA CYS A 87 -2.44 -0.72 4.55
C CYS A 87 -2.02 -2.08 5.15
N ILE A 88 -1.44 -2.08 6.36
CA ILE A 88 -1.10 -3.33 7.08
C ILE A 88 -2.34 -4.17 7.34
N SER A 89 -3.47 -3.56 7.74
CA SER A 89 -4.70 -4.30 8.02
C SER A 89 -5.22 -5.06 6.79
N TYR A 90 -5.11 -4.47 5.60
CA TYR A 90 -5.50 -5.12 4.35
C TYR A 90 -4.59 -6.30 4.02
N ILE A 91 -3.27 -6.12 4.15
CA ILE A 91 -2.29 -7.20 3.93
C ILE A 91 -2.58 -8.38 4.88
N ARG A 92 -2.83 -8.11 6.17
CA ARG A 92 -3.15 -9.17 7.15
C ARG A 92 -4.46 -9.87 6.84
N ARG A 93 -5.52 -9.13 6.45
CA ARG A 93 -6.81 -9.72 6.07
C ARG A 93 -6.66 -10.67 4.88
N LEU A 94 -5.84 -10.31 3.89
CA LEU A 94 -5.53 -11.21 2.77
C LEU A 94 -4.81 -12.47 3.24
N ALA A 95 -3.79 -12.33 4.09
CA ALA A 95 -3.08 -13.48 4.64
C ALA A 95 -4.04 -14.43 5.37
N LEU A 96 -4.94 -13.91 6.21
CA LEU A 96 -5.98 -14.69 6.90
C LEU A 96 -6.95 -15.38 5.94
N ALA A 97 -7.36 -14.71 4.86
CA ALA A 97 -8.25 -15.30 3.86
C ALA A 97 -7.57 -16.48 3.14
N ASN A 98 -6.27 -16.32 2.82
CA ASN A 98 -5.46 -17.37 2.21
C ASN A 98 -5.18 -18.55 3.17
N GLU A 99 -5.00 -18.28 4.47
CA GLU A 99 -4.88 -19.34 5.49
C GLU A 99 -6.19 -20.14 5.61
N LYS A 100 -7.35 -19.46 5.60
CA LYS A 100 -8.66 -20.12 5.66
C LYS A 100 -8.95 -20.98 4.44
N SER A 101 -8.62 -20.53 3.23
CA SER A 101 -8.87 -21.31 2.00
C SER A 101 -7.98 -22.55 1.88
N ARG A 102 -6.83 -22.57 2.55
CA ARG A 102 -5.92 -23.74 2.58
C ARG A 102 -6.32 -24.79 3.62
N ASN A 103 -7.06 -24.38 4.65
CA ASN A 103 -7.40 -25.20 5.80
C ASN A 103 -8.88 -25.64 5.83
N GLY A 104 -9.68 -25.21 4.85
CA GLY A 104 -11.07 -25.62 4.66
C GLY A 104 -11.22 -26.49 3.42
#